data_AF-A0A9W6SJJ4-F1
#
_entry.id   AF-A0A9W6SJJ4-F1
#
_cell.length_a   1.000
_cell.length_b   1.000
_cell.length_c   1.000
_cell.angle_alpha   90.00
_cell.angle_beta   90.00
_cell.angle_gamma   90.00
#
_symmetry.space_group_name_H-M   'P 1'
#
loop_
_entity.id
_entity.type
_entity.pdbx_description
1 polymer ?
#
loop_
_entity_poly.entity_id
_entity_poly.type
_entity_poly.pdbx_seq_one_letter_code
_entity_poly.pdbx_strand_id
1 'polypeptide(L)'
;MDGYSHIVSDMRLVTRAAAAAIAAALLFTATPANADQHRDGGSGLADPPAATPGARPDPEASSVDYGGADWAAASTKNYTVADRPRDHKIKQVVIHVMQGTYEGTKSWFQNPKAQVTTHYIMRAKDGHVTQMVREKNIAWHAGNWDVNTESIGIEHEGWISESKWFTDTVYKSSAALVRDICDRYGIPLDRDHIIGHVEVPGADHTDPGKYWDWDRYMSFVRAAGDDGGSGGDDGVIVDDATTGRITASATWKSATMSGQYGSGVHVADPVKASDPLWFKAALPTTGKYRVYAWHPADAGNNDKTPYIVHTTGGNVSVYLDQSVSGGTWRLLGEFAMAAGDYDAVAVSRWTGGSGRIVADAVRFVGVLGAVERDARARRKPGLSCLWARGGMAEGRRPKAEGARGTTHAGEGEGFDRVSKNGARVQRRNQPGRPRSSGCRKT
;
A
#
# COMPACT_ATOMS: atom_id res chain seq x y z
N MET A 1 -56.60 -19.97 29.38
CA MET A 1 -55.63 -19.73 28.28
C MET A 1 -56.45 -19.48 27.01
N ASP A 2 -57.36 -18.51 27.02
CA ASP A 2 -57.15 -17.04 26.98
C ASP A 2 -56.64 -16.63 25.59
N GLY A 3 -57.26 -15.76 24.82
CA GLY A 3 -58.41 -14.89 25.05
C GLY A 3 -58.85 -14.27 23.72
N TYR A 4 -60.13 -13.90 23.68
CA TYR A 4 -60.87 -13.35 22.55
C TYR A 4 -60.74 -11.80 22.50
N SER A 5 -60.81 -11.26 21.27
CA SER A 5 -61.47 -9.99 20.88
C SER A 5 -60.86 -8.64 21.32
N HIS A 6 -60.44 -7.81 20.35
CA HIS A 6 -61.27 -6.71 19.82
C HIS A 6 -60.54 -5.88 18.75
N ILE A 7 -61.33 -5.41 17.78
CA ILE A 7 -60.99 -4.63 16.58
C ILE A 7 -61.58 -3.20 16.74
N VAL A 8 -60.85 -2.19 16.23
CA VAL A 8 -61.08 -0.73 15.99
C VAL A 8 -61.50 0.23 17.12
N SER A 9 -60.69 1.27 17.35
CA SER A 9 -61.03 2.67 16.98
C SER A 9 -59.86 3.65 17.19
N ASP A 10 -59.93 4.74 16.45
CA ASP A 10 -58.90 5.65 15.95
C ASP A 10 -58.46 6.79 16.91
N MET A 11 -57.39 7.49 16.49
CA MET A 11 -56.96 8.86 16.85
C MET A 11 -56.06 9.15 18.08
N ARG A 12 -54.80 9.50 17.74
CA ARG A 12 -53.84 10.44 18.39
C ARG A 12 -52.95 9.93 19.53
N LEU A 13 -51.86 9.26 19.16
CA LEU A 13 -50.48 9.36 19.68
C LEU A 13 -49.75 8.23 18.94
N VAL A 14 -48.86 8.48 17.98
CA VAL A 14 -47.42 8.66 18.18
C VAL A 14 -46.88 9.18 16.86
N THR A 15 -46.26 10.35 16.85
CA THR A 15 -45.48 10.82 15.70
C THR A 15 -44.02 10.91 16.12
N ARG A 16 -43.14 10.34 15.30
CA ARG A 16 -41.69 10.62 15.13
C ARG A 16 -40.69 9.98 16.11
N ALA A 17 -39.91 9.03 15.59
CA ALA A 17 -38.49 8.91 15.87
C ALA A 17 -37.78 8.22 14.68
N ALA A 18 -37.07 9.01 13.87
CA ALA A 18 -35.86 8.68 13.09
C ALA A 18 -35.64 9.70 11.96
N ALA A 19 -35.10 10.87 12.30
CA ALA A 19 -34.30 11.72 11.41
C ALA A 19 -33.75 12.93 12.19
N ALA A 20 -32.50 13.31 11.87
CA ALA A 20 -31.75 14.52 12.24
C ALA A 20 -31.02 14.54 13.59
N ALA A 21 -29.70 14.34 13.52
CA ALA A 21 -28.75 14.82 14.54
C ALA A 21 -28.55 16.34 14.34
N ILE A 22 -28.93 17.12 15.35
CA ILE A 22 -28.75 18.58 15.41
C ILE A 22 -27.57 18.90 16.32
N ALA A 23 -26.71 19.80 15.83
CA ALA A 23 -25.67 20.50 16.58
C ALA A 23 -26.25 21.29 17.76
N ALA A 24 -25.67 21.15 18.96
CA ALA A 24 -25.94 22.02 20.09
C ALA A 24 -24.69 22.82 20.43
N ALA A 25 -24.67 24.08 19.98
CA ALA A 25 -23.86 25.13 20.58
C ALA A 25 -24.57 25.60 21.86
N LEU A 26 -23.90 25.50 23.01
CA LEU A 26 -24.36 26.12 24.25
C LEU A 26 -23.89 27.57 24.31
N LEU A 27 -24.86 28.48 24.27
CA LEU A 27 -24.73 29.86 24.74
C LEU A 27 -24.42 29.85 26.24
N PHE A 28 -23.37 30.56 26.65
CA PHE A 28 -23.27 31.08 28.02
C PHE A 28 -23.36 32.61 27.95
N THR A 29 -24.39 33.15 28.57
CA THR A 29 -24.60 34.58 28.77
C THR A 29 -23.71 35.07 29.91
N ALA A 30 -22.83 36.04 29.66
CA ALA A 30 -22.13 36.79 30.70
C ALA A 30 -22.68 38.22 30.74
N THR A 31 -23.33 38.58 31.84
CA THR A 31 -23.59 39.98 32.23
C THR A 31 -22.46 40.50 33.12
N PRO A 32 -22.13 41.81 33.07
CA PRO A 32 -20.89 42.34 33.61
C PRO A 32 -21.01 42.76 35.08
N ALA A 33 -19.91 42.70 35.83
CA ALA A 33 -19.77 43.36 37.12
C ALA A 33 -18.42 44.09 37.22
N ASN A 34 -18.54 45.39 37.48
CA ASN A 34 -17.59 46.44 37.83
C ASN A 34 -16.37 45.96 38.65
N ALA A 35 -15.15 46.31 38.24
CA ALA A 35 -14.43 47.54 38.59
C ALA A 35 -14.06 47.64 40.07
N ASP A 36 -12.77 47.41 40.37
CA ASP A 36 -12.12 48.21 41.40
C ASP A 36 -10.70 48.59 40.98
N GLN A 37 -10.37 49.82 41.33
CA GLN A 37 -9.25 50.61 40.85
C GLN A 37 -8.01 50.36 41.70
N HIS A 38 -6.83 50.39 41.08
CA HIS A 38 -5.70 51.10 41.66
C HIS A 38 -4.83 51.72 40.56
N ARG A 39 -4.84 53.06 40.53
CA ARG A 39 -3.84 53.98 39.94
C ARG A 39 -2.57 53.90 40.81
N ASP A 40 -1.34 54.14 40.38
CA ASP A 40 -0.70 55.15 39.51
C ASP A 40 0.41 54.47 38.67
N GLY A 41 0.94 54.93 37.55
CA GLY A 41 1.09 56.26 36.96
C GLY A 41 2.49 56.31 36.33
N GLY A 42 2.60 56.48 35.01
CA GLY A 42 3.89 56.51 34.32
C GLY A 42 3.75 56.52 32.79
N SER A 43 3.67 57.72 32.23
CA SER A 43 3.56 58.02 30.80
C SER A 43 4.77 57.55 29.99
N GLY A 44 4.52 56.83 28.91
CA GLY A 44 5.47 56.55 27.84
C GLY A 44 4.75 55.90 26.67
N LEU A 45 4.27 56.72 25.73
CA LEU A 45 3.80 56.23 24.43
C LEU A 45 5.02 55.71 23.67
N ALA A 46 5.20 54.40 23.66
CA ALA A 46 6.07 53.70 22.72
C ALA A 46 5.17 52.90 21.78
N ASP A 47 5.39 53.08 20.48
CA ASP A 47 4.72 52.36 19.41
C ASP A 47 4.74 50.84 19.66
N PRO A 48 3.70 50.08 19.24
CA PRO A 48 3.75 48.63 19.31
C PRO A 48 4.93 48.12 18.47
N PRO A 49 5.75 47.18 18.95
CA PRO A 49 6.80 46.61 18.13
C PRO A 49 6.16 45.98 16.90
N ALA A 50 6.64 46.42 15.74
CA ALA A 50 6.32 45.88 14.44
C ALA A 50 6.34 44.34 14.46
N ALA A 51 5.37 43.73 13.76
CA ALA A 51 5.32 42.31 13.50
C ALA A 51 6.71 41.80 13.07
N THR A 52 7.26 40.85 13.82
CA THR A 52 8.52 40.19 13.48
C THR A 52 8.39 39.54 12.11
N PRO A 53 9.14 39.97 11.08
CA PRO A 53 9.24 39.23 9.83
C PRO A 53 10.18 38.06 10.09
N GLY A 54 9.65 36.85 10.09
CA GLY A 54 10.47 35.63 10.13
C GLY A 54 10.02 34.59 11.15
N ALA A 55 8.83 34.02 10.97
CA ALA A 55 8.71 32.59 11.26
C ALA A 55 9.58 31.89 10.21
N ARG A 56 10.75 31.38 10.63
CA ARG A 56 11.53 30.49 9.78
C ARG A 56 10.62 29.32 9.41
N PRO A 57 10.51 28.91 8.13
CA PRO A 57 9.84 27.66 7.80
C PRO A 57 10.50 26.54 8.61
N ASP A 58 9.69 25.69 9.22
CA ASP A 58 10.15 24.49 9.92
C ASP A 58 10.98 23.66 8.92
N PRO A 59 12.29 23.45 9.15
CA PRO A 59 13.14 22.69 8.24
C PRO A 59 12.74 21.20 8.13
N GLU A 60 11.82 20.73 8.97
CA GLU A 60 11.25 19.37 8.93
C GLU A 60 10.03 19.22 8.01
N ALA A 61 9.48 20.30 7.45
CA ALA A 61 8.25 20.24 6.65
C ALA A 61 8.38 19.46 5.32
N SER A 62 9.59 19.00 4.97
CA SER A 62 9.86 18.16 3.78
C SER A 62 10.20 16.70 4.10
N SER A 63 10.32 16.30 5.37
CA SER A 63 10.46 14.88 5.73
C SER A 63 9.06 14.36 6.08
N VAL A 64 8.66 13.22 5.52
CA VAL A 64 7.56 12.39 6.03
C VAL A 64 8.20 11.26 6.85
N ASP A 65 7.49 10.72 7.85
CA ASP A 65 8.02 9.63 8.66
C ASP A 65 7.98 8.34 7.84
N TYR A 66 6.84 8.03 7.21
CA TYR A 66 6.73 7.00 6.19
C TYR A 66 7.07 7.54 4.80
N GLY A 67 8.16 7.03 4.18
CA GLY A 67 8.63 7.50 2.88
C GLY A 67 7.66 7.30 1.71
N GLY A 68 6.62 6.46 1.87
CA GLY A 68 5.55 6.26 0.90
C GLY A 68 4.37 7.25 1.00
N ALA A 69 4.39 8.17 1.96
CA ALA A 69 3.32 9.14 2.18
C ALA A 69 3.57 10.49 1.50
N ASP A 70 2.49 11.15 1.06
CA ASP A 70 2.50 12.58 0.81
C ASP A 70 2.28 13.36 2.11
N TRP A 71 2.88 14.54 2.25
CA TRP A 71 2.62 15.41 3.39
C TRP A 71 1.43 16.34 3.12
N ALA A 72 0.49 16.41 4.06
CA ALA A 72 -0.49 17.48 4.11
C ALA A 72 -0.81 17.81 5.57
N ALA A 73 -0.26 18.90 6.10
CA ALA A 73 -0.41 19.22 7.52
C ALA A 73 -1.89 19.33 7.97
N ALA A 74 -2.21 18.68 9.09
CA ALA A 74 -3.41 18.96 9.87
C ALA A 74 -3.29 20.32 10.58
N SER A 75 -4.42 20.84 11.05
CA SER A 75 -4.41 22.03 11.89
C SER A 75 -3.64 21.76 13.19
N THR A 76 -2.78 22.69 13.58
CA THR A 76 -2.07 22.67 14.88
C THR A 76 -3.00 22.73 16.10
N LYS A 77 -4.31 22.93 15.87
CA LYS A 77 -5.35 22.89 16.91
C LYS A 77 -5.96 21.50 17.11
N ASN A 78 -5.58 20.51 16.31
CA ASN A 78 -6.19 19.16 16.32
C ASN A 78 -5.27 18.06 16.85
N TYR A 79 -4.06 18.40 17.31
CA TYR A 79 -3.09 17.48 17.89
C TYR A 79 -2.24 18.17 18.96
N THR A 80 -1.55 17.38 19.79
CA THR A 80 -0.61 17.90 20.79
C THR A 80 0.81 17.78 20.26
N VAL A 81 1.56 18.90 20.26
CA VAL A 81 3.00 18.88 19.96
C VAL A 81 3.72 18.09 21.05
N ALA A 82 4.56 17.15 20.65
CA ALA A 82 5.31 16.28 21.55
C ALA A 82 6.62 15.84 20.91
N ASP A 83 7.42 15.07 21.64
CA ASP A 83 8.69 14.52 21.17
C ASP A 83 8.72 13.01 21.40
N ARG A 84 7.81 12.27 20.77
CA ARG A 84 7.80 10.80 20.81
C ARG A 84 8.89 10.24 19.88
N PRO A 85 9.57 9.13 20.27
CA PRO A 85 9.26 8.27 21.42
C PRO A 85 9.91 8.68 22.75
N ARG A 86 10.53 9.86 22.86
CA ARG A 86 11.22 10.32 24.08
C ARG A 86 10.24 10.58 25.22
N ASP A 87 9.15 11.30 24.96
CA ASP A 87 8.15 11.65 25.98
C ASP A 87 7.19 10.48 26.27
N HIS A 88 6.76 9.78 25.22
CA HIS A 88 5.89 8.60 25.29
C HIS A 88 6.34 7.57 24.27
N LYS A 89 6.47 6.30 24.68
CA LYS A 89 6.75 5.22 23.74
C LYS A 89 5.55 4.99 22.82
N ILE A 90 5.81 4.86 21.54
CA ILE A 90 4.81 4.39 20.57
C ILE A 90 4.84 2.86 20.62
N LYS A 91 3.73 2.26 21.03
CA LYS A 91 3.63 0.82 21.31
C LYS A 91 2.61 0.10 20.46
N GLN A 92 1.71 0.84 19.80
CA GLN A 92 0.60 0.24 19.07
C GLN A 92 0.16 1.09 17.87
N VAL A 93 -0.56 0.47 16.96
CA VAL A 93 -1.21 1.11 15.81
C VAL A 93 -2.71 0.93 15.93
N VAL A 94 -3.47 2.00 15.70
CA VAL A 94 -4.95 1.96 15.71
C VAL A 94 -5.46 2.15 14.29
N ILE A 95 -6.22 1.17 13.81
CA ILE A 95 -6.87 1.17 12.50
C ILE A 95 -8.27 1.76 12.63
N HIS A 96 -8.52 2.78 11.82
CA HIS A 96 -9.80 3.50 11.75
C HIS A 96 -10.45 3.40 10.38
N VAL A 97 -11.75 3.61 10.33
CA VAL A 97 -12.51 3.87 9.09
C VAL A 97 -13.26 5.18 9.24
N MET A 98 -12.95 6.15 8.36
CA MET A 98 -13.34 7.56 8.54
C MET A 98 -14.84 7.86 8.41
N GLN A 99 -15.66 6.88 8.00
CA GLN A 99 -17.09 7.04 7.70
C GLN A 99 -17.36 8.18 6.69
N GLY A 100 -16.49 8.27 5.69
CA GLY A 100 -16.39 9.43 4.81
C GLY A 100 -15.39 9.24 3.67
N THR A 101 -15.17 10.32 2.94
CA THR A 101 -14.24 10.37 1.79
C THR A 101 -12.88 10.91 2.19
N TYR A 102 -11.84 10.49 1.47
CA TYR A 102 -10.45 10.89 1.69
C TYR A 102 -10.28 12.42 1.70
N GLU A 103 -10.80 13.12 0.69
CA GLU A 103 -10.71 14.58 0.60
C GLU A 103 -11.53 15.28 1.70
N GLY A 104 -12.68 14.70 2.07
CA GLY A 104 -13.50 15.20 3.17
C GLY A 104 -12.77 15.13 4.51
N THR A 105 -12.15 14.01 4.82
CA THR A 105 -11.38 13.80 6.05
C THR A 105 -10.14 14.68 6.09
N LYS A 106 -9.41 14.79 4.98
CA LYS A 106 -8.27 15.72 4.85
C LYS A 106 -8.70 17.16 5.15
N SER A 107 -9.79 17.63 4.54
CA SER A 107 -10.34 18.96 4.78
C SER A 107 -10.80 19.14 6.23
N TRP A 108 -11.38 18.10 6.84
CA TRP A 108 -11.84 18.14 8.23
C TRP A 108 -10.67 18.27 9.21
N PHE A 109 -9.60 17.50 9.04
CA PHE A 109 -8.41 17.59 9.89
C PHE A 109 -7.63 18.90 9.73
N GLN A 110 -7.81 19.61 8.61
CA GLN A 110 -7.28 20.97 8.41
C GLN A 110 -8.14 22.06 9.06
N ASN A 111 -9.39 21.76 9.45
CA ASN A 111 -10.24 22.70 10.16
C ASN A 111 -9.85 22.76 11.65
N PRO A 112 -9.45 23.92 12.20
CA PRO A 112 -9.08 24.05 13.61
C PRO A 112 -10.23 23.76 14.59
N LYS A 113 -11.48 23.75 14.13
CA LYS A 113 -12.64 23.43 14.96
C LYS A 113 -12.92 21.92 15.08
N ALA A 114 -12.24 21.08 14.30
CA ALA A 114 -12.48 19.63 14.31
C ALA A 114 -12.09 19.01 15.65
N GLN A 115 -10.99 19.47 16.26
CA GLN A 115 -10.47 18.95 17.53
C GLN A 115 -10.28 17.42 17.51
N VAL A 116 -9.96 16.87 16.34
CA VAL A 116 -9.64 15.45 16.08
C VAL A 116 -8.68 15.35 14.89
N THR A 117 -7.80 14.35 14.89
CA THR A 117 -6.96 14.01 13.73
C THR A 117 -6.34 12.62 13.92
N THR A 118 -5.87 12.02 12.83
CA THR A 118 -4.96 10.87 12.85
C THR A 118 -3.58 11.26 12.31
N HIS A 119 -2.61 10.35 12.38
CA HIS A 119 -1.29 10.57 11.78
C HIS A 119 -1.33 10.38 10.27
N TYR A 120 -2.06 9.36 9.81
CA TYR A 120 -2.19 9.02 8.41
C TYR A 120 -3.65 8.89 7.99
N ILE A 121 -3.91 9.24 6.74
CA ILE A 121 -5.17 8.96 6.04
C ILE A 121 -4.86 8.20 4.74
N MET A 122 -5.78 7.34 4.32
CA MET A 122 -5.61 6.48 3.15
C MET A 122 -6.79 6.59 2.19
N ARG A 123 -6.49 6.81 0.91
CA ARG A 123 -7.48 6.84 -0.16
C ARG A 123 -7.79 5.44 -0.65
N ALA A 124 -9.07 5.08 -0.74
CA ALA A 124 -9.48 3.72 -1.00
C ALA A 124 -9.29 3.29 -2.46
N LYS A 125 -9.32 4.25 -3.38
CA LYS A 125 -9.22 3.99 -4.82
C LYS A 125 -7.88 3.39 -5.23
N ASP A 126 -6.80 3.82 -4.59
CA ASP A 126 -5.43 3.54 -5.03
C ASP A 126 -4.45 3.31 -3.88
N GLY A 127 -4.94 3.21 -2.64
CA GLY A 127 -4.10 2.96 -1.47
C GLY A 127 -3.21 4.16 -1.11
N HIS A 128 -3.42 5.33 -1.71
CA HIS A 128 -2.55 6.48 -1.49
C HIS A 128 -2.56 6.93 -0.02
N VAL A 129 -1.37 7.05 0.55
CA VAL A 129 -1.14 7.45 1.94
C VAL A 129 -0.81 8.93 2.01
N THR A 130 -1.47 9.66 2.90
CA THR A 130 -1.08 11.01 3.28
C THR A 130 -0.83 11.07 4.78
N GLN A 131 0.31 11.64 5.14
CA GLN A 131 0.65 11.96 6.52
C GLN A 131 0.17 13.37 6.88
N MET A 132 -0.62 13.43 7.94
CA MET A 132 -1.28 14.63 8.45
C MET A 132 -0.59 15.19 9.70
N VAL A 133 -0.05 14.31 10.53
CA VAL A 133 0.67 14.64 11.78
C VAL A 133 1.95 13.82 11.84
N ARG A 134 3.07 14.47 12.17
CA ARG A 134 4.35 13.81 12.43
C ARG A 134 4.22 12.83 13.59
N GLU A 135 4.80 11.64 13.49
CA GLU A 135 4.66 10.57 14.49
C GLU A 135 5.21 10.99 15.87
N LYS A 136 6.17 11.92 15.91
CA LYS A 136 6.65 12.51 17.17
C LYS A 136 5.56 13.26 17.96
N ASN A 137 4.58 13.84 17.26
CA ASN A 137 3.45 14.57 17.86
C ASN A 137 2.30 13.60 18.15
N ILE A 138 1.38 13.98 19.02
CA ILE A 138 0.25 13.13 19.45
C ILE A 138 -1.02 13.54 18.71
N ALA A 139 -1.45 12.72 17.74
CA ALA A 139 -2.76 12.89 17.10
C ALA A 139 -3.92 12.52 18.06
N TRP A 140 -5.05 13.21 17.94
CA TRP A 140 -6.25 12.98 18.77
C TRP A 140 -7.26 12.10 18.02
N HIS A 141 -7.09 10.77 18.09
CA HIS A 141 -7.86 9.83 17.27
C HIS A 141 -8.63 8.77 18.07
N ALA A 142 -8.14 8.38 19.23
CA ALA A 142 -8.65 7.21 19.94
C ALA A 142 -9.82 7.52 20.89
N GLY A 143 -10.08 8.79 21.20
CA GLY A 143 -10.99 9.18 22.29
C GLY A 143 -10.48 8.81 23.69
N ASN A 144 -9.28 8.24 23.77
CA ASN A 144 -8.60 7.83 25.00
C ASN A 144 -7.19 8.42 25.00
N TRP A 145 -6.85 9.18 26.05
CA TRP A 145 -5.59 9.92 26.12
C TRP A 145 -4.36 9.00 26.16
N ASP A 146 -4.41 7.93 26.95
CA ASP A 146 -3.30 6.99 27.06
C ASP A 146 -3.02 6.34 25.70
N VAL A 147 -4.08 5.90 25.01
CA VAL A 147 -3.96 5.34 23.66
C VAL A 147 -3.43 6.37 22.66
N ASN A 148 -3.92 7.62 22.66
CA ASN A 148 -3.41 8.67 21.79
C ASN A 148 -1.90 8.87 22.00
N THR A 149 -1.44 8.94 23.26
CA THR A 149 -0.03 9.18 23.56
C THR A 149 0.88 8.03 23.13
N GLU A 150 0.38 6.79 23.14
CA GLU A 150 1.18 5.59 22.89
C GLU A 150 0.93 4.94 21.53
N SER A 151 0.19 5.57 20.62
CA SER A 151 -0.16 4.96 19.34
C SER A 151 -0.05 5.85 18.11
N ILE A 152 -0.07 5.19 16.95
CA ILE A 152 -0.26 5.80 15.63
C ILE A 152 -1.65 5.43 15.09
N GLY A 153 -2.55 6.41 14.93
CA GLY A 153 -3.81 6.25 14.22
C GLY A 153 -3.71 6.37 12.69
N ILE A 154 -4.41 5.49 11.96
CA ILE A 154 -4.51 5.46 10.50
C ILE A 154 -5.99 5.39 10.08
N GLU A 155 -6.45 6.36 9.27
CA GLU A 155 -7.82 6.41 8.74
C GLU A 155 -7.92 5.82 7.34
N HIS A 156 -8.85 4.91 7.13
CA HIS A 156 -9.14 4.32 5.82
C HIS A 156 -10.42 4.90 5.24
N GLU A 157 -10.36 5.38 4.00
CA GLU A 157 -11.54 5.90 3.30
C GLU A 157 -12.61 4.83 3.15
N GLY A 158 -13.84 5.17 3.53
CA GLY A 158 -14.99 4.29 3.36
C GLY A 158 -16.00 4.31 4.48
N TRP A 159 -16.87 3.30 4.47
CA TRP A 159 -17.96 3.10 5.42
C TRP A 159 -17.95 1.69 5.96
N ILE A 160 -18.07 1.54 7.29
CA ILE A 160 -18.01 0.24 7.98
C ILE A 160 -19.16 -0.70 7.62
N SER A 161 -20.23 -0.17 7.02
CA SER A 161 -21.39 -0.92 6.56
C SER A 161 -21.24 -1.45 5.13
N GLU A 162 -20.13 -1.21 4.46
CA GLU A 162 -19.94 -1.49 3.03
C GLU A 162 -18.60 -2.18 2.76
N SER A 163 -18.62 -3.49 2.48
CA SER A 163 -17.39 -4.28 2.25
C SER A 163 -16.55 -3.84 1.04
N LYS A 164 -17.14 -3.10 0.08
CA LYS A 164 -16.47 -2.67 -1.16
C LYS A 164 -15.27 -1.74 -0.91
N TRP A 165 -15.19 -1.11 0.26
CA TRP A 165 -14.11 -0.20 0.63
C TRP A 165 -12.84 -0.94 1.06
N PHE A 166 -12.96 -2.21 1.46
CA PHE A 166 -11.85 -2.99 2.01
C PHE A 166 -11.22 -3.89 0.93
N THR A 167 -10.58 -3.23 -0.03
CA THR A 167 -9.92 -3.87 -1.18
C THR A 167 -8.52 -4.38 -0.83
N ASP A 168 -7.95 -5.26 -1.67
CA ASP A 168 -6.53 -5.65 -1.51
C ASP A 168 -5.61 -4.44 -1.57
N THR A 169 -5.91 -3.44 -2.41
CA THR A 169 -5.10 -2.22 -2.52
C THR A 169 -5.03 -1.48 -1.19
N VAL A 170 -6.18 -1.27 -0.55
CA VAL A 170 -6.27 -0.62 0.78
C VAL A 170 -5.52 -1.44 1.82
N TYR A 171 -5.77 -2.75 1.88
CA TYR A 171 -5.12 -3.60 2.88
C TYR A 171 -3.62 -3.70 2.69
N LYS A 172 -3.13 -3.82 1.47
CA LYS A 172 -1.68 -3.93 1.21
C LYS A 172 -0.95 -2.63 1.49
N SER A 173 -1.48 -1.49 1.05
CA SER A 173 -0.88 -0.18 1.34
C SER A 173 -0.86 0.10 2.84
N SER A 174 -1.97 -0.19 3.53
CA SER A 174 -2.07 -0.05 4.98
C SER A 174 -1.12 -1.00 5.71
N ALA A 175 -1.03 -2.25 5.27
CA ALA A 175 -0.12 -3.22 5.83
C ALA A 175 1.36 -2.83 5.68
N ALA A 176 1.76 -2.25 4.53
CA ALA A 176 3.12 -1.74 4.31
C ALA A 176 3.44 -0.57 5.26
N LEU A 177 2.50 0.38 5.41
CA LEU A 177 2.62 1.47 6.38
C LEU A 177 2.74 0.94 7.81
N VAL A 178 1.87 0.00 8.21
CA VAL A 178 1.90 -0.59 9.56
C VAL A 178 3.18 -1.38 9.79
N ARG A 179 3.66 -2.14 8.79
CA ARG A 179 4.92 -2.87 8.90
C ARG A 179 6.09 -1.92 9.14
N ASP A 180 6.19 -0.84 8.37
CA ASP A 180 7.23 0.18 8.52
C ASP A 180 7.16 0.89 9.89
N ILE A 181 5.97 1.26 10.38
CA ILE A 181 5.77 1.81 11.73
C ILE A 181 6.24 0.80 12.79
N CYS A 182 5.84 -0.46 12.66
CA CYS A 182 6.18 -1.51 13.62
C CYS A 182 7.67 -1.79 13.66
N ASP A 183 8.33 -1.88 12.51
CA ASP A 183 9.78 -2.07 12.42
C ASP A 183 10.54 -0.86 12.99
N ARG A 184 10.07 0.37 12.70
CA ARG A 184 10.68 1.61 13.22
C ARG A 184 10.64 1.71 14.74
N TYR A 185 9.54 1.29 15.36
CA TYR A 185 9.33 1.43 16.80
C TYR A 185 9.48 0.12 17.60
N GLY A 186 9.79 -1.00 16.94
CA GLY A 186 9.92 -2.31 17.58
C GLY A 186 8.60 -2.86 18.13
N ILE A 187 7.49 -2.59 17.44
CA ILE A 187 6.15 -3.04 17.83
C ILE A 187 5.92 -4.47 17.30
N PRO A 188 5.48 -5.43 18.13
CA PRO A 188 5.12 -6.77 17.65
C PRO A 188 4.03 -6.77 16.57
N LEU A 189 4.19 -7.61 15.54
CA LEU A 189 3.23 -7.77 14.44
C LEU A 189 2.07 -8.70 14.84
N ASP A 190 1.31 -8.32 15.86
CA ASP A 190 0.18 -9.09 16.38
C ASP A 190 -1.05 -8.21 16.65
N ARG A 191 -2.14 -8.87 17.07
CA ARG A 191 -3.43 -8.23 17.33
C ARG A 191 -3.55 -7.59 18.70
N ASP A 192 -2.53 -7.76 19.55
CA ASP A 192 -2.46 -7.06 20.84
C ASP A 192 -1.89 -5.64 20.65
N HIS A 193 -1.13 -5.40 19.58
CA HIS A 193 -0.48 -4.12 19.30
C HIS A 193 -0.94 -3.43 18.01
N ILE A 194 -1.54 -4.17 17.07
CA ILE A 194 -2.24 -3.58 15.94
C ILE A 194 -3.70 -3.82 16.23
N ILE A 195 -4.46 -2.77 16.56
CA ILE A 195 -5.85 -2.83 17.05
C ILE A 195 -6.78 -2.00 16.17
N GLY A 196 -8.08 -2.29 16.19
CA GLY A 196 -9.13 -1.43 15.66
C GLY A 196 -9.57 -0.41 16.69
N HIS A 197 -10.20 0.69 16.26
CA HIS A 197 -10.72 1.70 17.19
C HIS A 197 -11.74 1.10 18.17
N VAL A 198 -12.59 0.17 17.72
CA VAL A 198 -13.55 -0.56 18.56
C VAL A 198 -12.92 -1.35 19.73
N GLU A 199 -11.62 -1.64 19.66
CA GLU A 199 -10.88 -2.35 20.71
C GLU A 199 -10.19 -1.41 21.70
N VAL A 200 -10.22 -0.09 21.45
CA VAL A 200 -9.71 0.91 22.38
C VAL A 200 -10.55 0.91 23.66
N PRO A 201 -9.93 0.89 24.86
CA PRO A 201 -10.68 0.96 26.11
C PRO A 201 -11.57 2.21 26.19
N GLY A 202 -12.87 1.98 26.36
CA GLY A 202 -13.87 3.05 26.45
C GLY A 202 -14.38 3.56 25.11
N ALA A 203 -14.06 2.89 23.99
CA ALA A 203 -14.56 3.27 22.67
C ALA A 203 -16.10 3.21 22.61
N ASP A 204 -16.71 4.30 22.16
CA ASP A 204 -18.10 4.41 21.72
C ASP A 204 -18.24 4.27 20.19
N HIS A 205 -17.12 4.10 19.49
CA HIS A 205 -17.00 3.87 18.06
C HIS A 205 -16.91 2.38 17.72
N THR A 206 -17.26 2.01 16.48
CA THR A 206 -17.39 0.60 16.05
C THR A 206 -16.52 0.24 14.86
N ASP A 207 -15.69 1.17 14.38
CA ASP A 207 -14.75 0.97 13.29
C ASP A 207 -13.51 0.18 13.76
N PRO A 208 -12.83 -0.55 12.85
CA PRO A 208 -13.02 -0.60 11.39
C PRO A 208 -14.24 -1.42 10.93
N GLY A 209 -14.97 -2.03 11.88
CA GLY A 209 -16.26 -2.66 11.67
C GLY A 209 -16.19 -4.08 11.10
N LYS A 210 -17.36 -4.72 11.01
CA LYS A 210 -17.49 -6.16 10.74
C LYS A 210 -16.96 -6.64 9.39
N TYR A 211 -16.73 -5.73 8.44
CA TYR A 211 -16.20 -6.08 7.12
C TYR A 211 -14.68 -5.90 7.02
N TRP A 212 -14.04 -5.36 8.06
CA TRP A 212 -12.59 -5.41 8.18
C TRP A 212 -12.16 -6.85 8.51
N ASP A 213 -11.41 -7.43 7.60
CA ASP A 213 -10.94 -8.80 7.65
C ASP A 213 -9.54 -8.82 8.26
N TRP A 214 -9.50 -9.02 9.58
CA TRP A 214 -8.26 -8.99 10.34
C TRP A 214 -7.27 -10.08 9.93
N ASP A 215 -7.73 -11.28 9.60
CA ASP A 215 -6.84 -12.38 9.20
C ASP A 215 -6.16 -12.05 7.87
N ARG A 216 -6.94 -11.55 6.90
CA ARG A 216 -6.40 -11.10 5.62
C ARG A 216 -5.45 -9.92 5.81
N TYR A 217 -5.85 -8.92 6.58
CA TYR A 217 -5.04 -7.73 6.84
C TYR A 217 -3.71 -8.09 7.53
N MET A 218 -3.75 -8.89 8.59
CA MET A 218 -2.56 -9.34 9.31
C MET A 218 -1.68 -10.26 8.46
N SER A 219 -2.24 -11.02 7.51
CA SER A 219 -1.43 -11.78 6.54
C SER A 219 -0.55 -10.84 5.70
N PHE A 220 -1.08 -9.70 5.26
CA PHE A 220 -0.31 -8.71 4.50
C PHE A 220 0.72 -8.00 5.38
N VAL A 221 0.39 -7.65 6.63
CA VAL A 221 1.34 -7.01 7.57
C VAL A 221 2.57 -7.90 7.81
N ARG A 222 2.37 -9.21 7.98
CA ARG A 222 3.47 -10.16 8.16
C ARG A 222 4.28 -10.35 6.87
N ALA A 223 3.59 -10.53 5.74
CA ALA A 223 4.21 -10.74 4.44
C ALA A 223 5.00 -9.52 3.93
N ALA A 224 4.59 -8.30 4.31
CA ALA A 224 5.23 -7.05 3.89
C ALA A 224 6.72 -6.92 4.28
N GLY A 225 7.28 -7.83 5.09
CA GLY A 225 8.72 -7.88 5.34
C GLY A 225 9.39 -9.24 5.15
N ASP A 226 8.67 -10.27 4.69
CA ASP A 226 9.21 -11.63 4.53
C ASP A 226 9.37 -12.08 3.06
N ASP A 227 8.85 -11.30 2.11
CA ASP A 227 8.75 -11.75 0.72
C ASP A 227 9.60 -10.91 -0.22
N GLY A 228 10.76 -11.47 -0.61
CA GLY A 228 11.40 -11.15 -1.89
C GLY A 228 10.42 -11.40 -3.04
N GLY A 229 9.61 -10.38 -3.35
CA GLY A 229 8.70 -10.30 -4.48
C GLY A 229 7.24 -10.66 -4.16
N SER A 230 6.39 -9.65 -3.97
CA SER A 230 4.97 -9.70 -4.38
C SER A 230 4.36 -8.31 -4.52
N GLY A 231 3.73 -8.07 -5.67
CA GLY A 231 3.10 -6.82 -6.03
C GLY A 231 1.94 -6.40 -5.13
N GLY A 232 2.08 -5.18 -4.61
CA GLY A 232 1.08 -4.36 -3.97
C GLY A 232 1.79 -3.18 -3.31
N ASP A 233 1.78 -2.05 -4.00
CA ASP A 233 2.26 -0.70 -3.61
C ASP A 233 3.72 -0.50 -3.17
N ASP A 234 4.46 -1.55 -2.77
CA ASP A 234 5.93 -1.54 -2.64
C ASP A 234 6.65 -1.83 -3.97
N GLY A 235 5.91 -2.29 -4.98
CA GLY A 235 6.50 -2.67 -6.26
C GLY A 235 7.26 -4.00 -6.21
N VAL A 236 7.84 -4.40 -7.35
CA VAL A 236 8.73 -5.57 -7.41
C VAL A 236 10.09 -5.15 -6.86
N ILE A 237 10.59 -5.79 -5.81
CA ILE A 237 11.95 -5.56 -5.28
C ILE A 237 12.85 -6.71 -5.68
N VAL A 238 14.05 -6.38 -6.14
CA VAL A 238 15.13 -7.35 -6.39
C VAL A 238 16.35 -6.87 -5.63
N ASP A 239 16.68 -7.60 -4.57
CA ASP A 239 17.89 -7.46 -3.74
C ASP A 239 19.06 -8.26 -4.33
N ASP A 240 20.30 -7.90 -4.00
CA ASP A 240 21.52 -8.54 -4.50
C ASP A 240 21.64 -10.02 -4.10
N ALA A 241 21.00 -10.42 -3.00
CA ALA A 241 20.93 -11.81 -2.56
C ALA A 241 19.71 -12.56 -3.12
N THR A 242 18.88 -11.92 -3.95
CA THR A 242 17.66 -12.55 -4.48
C THR A 242 18.03 -13.70 -5.42
N THR A 243 17.77 -14.93 -4.96
CA THR A 243 18.19 -16.15 -5.65
C THR A 243 17.65 -16.22 -7.08
N GLY A 244 18.55 -16.42 -8.04
CA GLY A 244 18.21 -16.54 -9.46
C GLY A 244 17.77 -15.23 -10.13
N ARG A 245 17.91 -14.09 -9.44
CA ARG A 245 17.56 -12.77 -9.99
C ARG A 245 18.75 -11.87 -10.28
N ILE A 246 19.96 -12.31 -9.96
CA ILE A 246 21.20 -11.56 -10.21
C ILE A 246 22.04 -12.29 -11.24
N THR A 247 22.44 -11.58 -12.29
CA THR A 247 23.42 -12.04 -13.27
C THR A 247 24.63 -11.12 -13.22
N ALA A 248 25.77 -11.64 -12.77
CA ALA A 248 27.03 -10.90 -12.70
C ALA A 248 28.20 -11.81 -13.07
N SER A 249 29.28 -11.22 -13.60
CA SER A 249 30.53 -11.97 -13.79
C SER A 249 31.29 -12.11 -12.47
N ALA A 250 32.32 -12.95 -12.46
CA ALA A 250 33.15 -13.18 -11.27
C ALA A 250 33.94 -11.95 -10.80
N THR A 251 33.94 -10.84 -11.54
CA THR A 251 34.59 -9.59 -11.15
C THR A 251 33.79 -8.85 -10.07
N TRP A 252 32.47 -8.99 -10.06
CA TRP A 252 31.59 -8.48 -9.02
C TRP A 252 31.74 -9.36 -7.78
N LYS A 253 32.14 -8.74 -6.66
CA LYS A 253 32.40 -9.44 -5.40
C LYS A 253 31.31 -9.14 -4.40
N SER A 254 30.77 -10.17 -3.77
CA SER A 254 29.88 -10.00 -2.63
C SER A 254 30.65 -9.37 -1.46
N ALA A 255 30.01 -8.44 -0.77
CA ALA A 255 30.52 -7.73 0.39
C ALA A 255 29.36 -7.38 1.33
N THR A 256 29.68 -6.74 2.45
CA THR A 256 28.69 -6.12 3.34
C THR A 256 29.09 -4.67 3.60
N MET A 257 28.10 -3.79 3.70
CA MET A 257 28.27 -2.36 3.92
C MET A 257 27.19 -1.82 4.86
N SER A 258 27.54 -0.82 5.67
CA SER A 258 26.55 -0.12 6.49
C SER A 258 25.59 0.68 5.60
N GLY A 259 24.28 0.54 5.82
CA GLY A 259 23.25 1.17 4.99
C GLY A 259 22.91 0.39 3.71
N GLN A 260 23.32 -0.88 3.59
CA GLN A 260 22.83 -1.77 2.54
C GLN A 260 21.35 -2.13 2.73
N TYR A 261 20.67 -2.49 1.64
CA TYR A 261 19.38 -3.17 1.70
C TYR A 261 19.64 -4.67 1.89
N GLY A 262 18.79 -5.34 2.66
CA GLY A 262 18.96 -6.77 2.91
C GLY A 262 20.29 -7.14 3.57
N SER A 263 20.93 -8.18 3.04
CA SER A 263 22.01 -8.90 3.73
C SER A 263 23.40 -8.71 3.13
N GLY A 264 23.52 -8.12 1.95
CA GLY A 264 24.81 -7.87 1.31
C GLY A 264 24.75 -6.79 0.25
N VAL A 265 25.87 -6.67 -0.47
CA VAL A 265 25.98 -5.92 -1.72
C VAL A 265 26.96 -6.65 -2.64
N HIS A 266 26.94 -6.30 -3.92
CA HIS A 266 28.00 -6.61 -4.86
C HIS A 266 28.82 -5.35 -5.17
N VAL A 267 30.15 -5.47 -5.15
CA VAL A 267 31.08 -4.38 -5.45
C VAL A 267 32.02 -4.71 -6.60
N ALA A 268 32.40 -3.70 -7.38
CA ALA A 268 33.39 -3.83 -8.45
C ALA A 268 34.10 -2.50 -8.72
N ASP A 269 35.32 -2.57 -9.24
CA ASP A 269 36.04 -1.38 -9.71
C ASP A 269 35.52 -0.91 -11.08
N PRO A 270 35.50 0.40 -11.36
CA PRO A 270 35.09 0.91 -12.66
C PRO A 270 36.03 0.44 -13.78
N VAL A 271 35.46 0.13 -14.95
CA VAL A 271 36.22 -0.27 -16.15
C VAL A 271 35.51 0.20 -17.42
N LYS A 272 36.25 0.57 -18.46
CA LYS A 272 35.71 0.88 -19.79
C LYS A 272 35.41 -0.40 -20.58
N ALA A 273 34.58 -1.27 -20.01
CA ALA A 273 34.16 -2.53 -20.62
C ALA A 273 32.71 -2.84 -20.28
N SER A 274 32.05 -3.63 -21.13
CA SER A 274 30.67 -4.08 -20.92
C SER A 274 30.64 -5.28 -19.97
N ASP A 275 30.66 -5.02 -18.66
CA ASP A 275 30.58 -6.04 -17.60
C ASP A 275 29.61 -5.59 -16.48
N PRO A 276 28.31 -5.44 -16.78
CA PRO A 276 27.32 -5.02 -15.79
C PRO A 276 26.90 -6.17 -14.86
N LEU A 277 26.35 -5.80 -13.70
CA LEU A 277 25.48 -6.69 -12.91
C LEU A 277 24.02 -6.40 -13.28
N TRP A 278 23.26 -7.43 -13.59
CA TRP A 278 21.84 -7.33 -13.95
C TRP A 278 20.93 -7.78 -12.81
N PHE A 279 19.91 -6.98 -12.56
CA PHE A 279 18.73 -7.30 -11.76
C PHE A 279 17.59 -7.78 -12.68
N LYS A 280 17.22 -9.05 -12.52
CA LYS A 280 16.13 -9.70 -13.23
C LYS A 280 14.81 -9.56 -12.46
N ALA A 281 13.84 -8.88 -13.04
CA ALA A 281 12.55 -8.61 -12.40
C ALA A 281 11.41 -9.32 -13.14
N ALA A 282 10.46 -9.85 -12.37
CA ALA A 282 9.19 -10.36 -12.89
C ALA A 282 8.12 -9.27 -12.76
N LEU A 283 7.97 -8.44 -13.80
CA LEU A 283 6.98 -7.36 -13.81
C LEU A 283 5.58 -7.90 -14.15
N PRO A 284 4.56 -7.62 -13.33
CA PRO A 284 3.24 -8.23 -13.49
C PRO A 284 2.44 -7.68 -14.67
N THR A 285 2.71 -6.45 -15.11
CA THR A 285 1.93 -5.76 -16.14
C THR A 285 2.81 -4.93 -17.05
N THR A 286 2.45 -4.79 -18.33
CA THR A 286 3.06 -3.78 -19.19
C THR A 286 2.49 -2.43 -18.81
N GLY A 287 3.35 -1.45 -18.57
CA GLY A 287 2.91 -0.14 -18.13
C GLY A 287 4.06 0.76 -17.71
N LYS A 288 3.71 1.85 -17.06
CA LYS A 288 4.69 2.76 -16.48
C LYS A 288 5.10 2.27 -15.10
N TYR A 289 6.40 2.31 -14.82
CA TYR A 289 6.97 1.99 -13.52
C TYR A 289 7.88 3.12 -13.06
N ARG A 290 7.71 3.58 -11.81
CA ARG A 290 8.76 4.30 -11.10
C ARG A 290 9.80 3.29 -10.66
N VAL A 291 11.04 3.45 -11.13
CA VAL A 291 12.15 2.55 -10.83
C VAL A 291 13.07 3.25 -9.84
N TYR A 292 13.38 2.57 -8.75
CA TYR A 292 14.29 3.05 -7.71
C TYR A 292 15.50 2.12 -7.60
N ALA A 293 16.61 2.68 -7.14
CA ALA A 293 17.76 1.93 -6.70
C ALA A 293 18.04 2.24 -5.22
N TRP A 294 18.48 1.23 -4.47
CA TRP A 294 19.09 1.41 -3.17
C TRP A 294 20.60 1.21 -3.31
N HIS A 295 21.38 1.94 -2.52
CA HIS A 295 22.79 1.67 -2.31
C HIS A 295 23.23 2.20 -0.93
N PRO A 296 24.26 1.61 -0.31
CA PRO A 296 24.99 2.24 0.78
C PRO A 296 25.66 3.52 0.29
N ALA A 297 25.75 4.54 1.15
CA ALA A 297 26.59 5.71 0.88
C ALA A 297 27.92 5.60 1.62
N ASP A 298 29.00 5.77 0.87
CA ASP A 298 30.37 5.81 1.40
C ASP A 298 31.23 6.66 0.47
N ALA A 299 32.07 7.54 1.01
CA ALA A 299 32.89 8.47 0.22
C ALA A 299 33.84 7.78 -0.80
N GLY A 300 34.13 6.49 -0.63
CA GLY A 300 34.90 5.68 -1.58
C GLY A 300 34.08 5.05 -2.71
N ASN A 301 32.75 5.19 -2.69
CA ASN A 301 31.85 4.71 -3.74
C ASN A 301 31.82 5.69 -4.93
N ASN A 302 31.34 5.19 -6.06
CA ASN A 302 31.39 5.91 -7.32
C ASN A 302 30.39 7.08 -7.37
N ASP A 303 30.90 8.27 -7.67
CA ASP A 303 30.13 9.52 -7.73
C ASP A 303 29.25 9.66 -8.99
N LYS A 304 29.32 8.70 -9.91
CA LYS A 304 28.56 8.71 -11.16
C LYS A 304 28.23 7.30 -11.65
N THR A 305 27.70 6.45 -10.78
CA THR A 305 27.33 5.06 -11.13
C THR A 305 26.20 5.04 -12.18
N PRO A 306 26.41 4.42 -13.36
CA PRO A 306 25.38 4.26 -14.37
C PRO A 306 24.47 3.07 -14.06
N TYR A 307 23.17 3.35 -14.00
CA TYR A 307 22.08 2.39 -13.99
C TYR A 307 21.43 2.37 -15.38
N ILE A 308 21.35 1.20 -16.01
CA ILE A 308 20.77 1.01 -17.34
C ILE A 308 19.41 0.33 -17.16
N VAL A 309 18.34 1.07 -17.42
CA VAL A 309 16.96 0.57 -17.33
C VAL A 309 16.50 0.08 -18.70
N HIS A 310 16.06 -1.18 -18.76
CA HIS A 310 15.48 -1.77 -19.98
C HIS A 310 14.02 -1.35 -20.10
N THR A 311 13.71 -0.57 -21.14
CA THR A 311 12.35 -0.07 -21.41
C THR A 311 11.80 -0.63 -22.71
N THR A 312 10.50 -0.49 -22.92
CA THR A 312 9.84 -0.83 -24.20
C THR A 312 10.34 0.00 -25.40
N GLY A 313 10.97 1.15 -25.17
CA GLY A 313 11.55 2.01 -26.20
C GLY A 313 13.07 1.84 -26.38
N GLY A 314 13.69 0.87 -25.69
CA GLY A 314 15.13 0.69 -25.64
C GLY A 314 15.73 1.02 -24.27
N ASN A 315 17.05 0.86 -24.15
CA ASN A 315 17.75 1.06 -22.88
C ASN A 315 17.95 2.55 -22.58
N VAL A 316 17.71 2.94 -21.33
CA VAL A 316 17.95 4.31 -20.83
C VAL A 316 18.97 4.26 -19.70
N SER A 317 19.99 5.11 -19.75
CA SER A 317 20.99 5.23 -18.68
C SER A 317 20.68 6.41 -17.76
N VAL A 318 20.67 6.15 -16.46
CA VAL A 318 20.55 7.15 -15.39
C VAL A 318 21.79 7.04 -14.51
N TYR A 319 22.25 8.16 -13.95
CA TYR A 319 23.45 8.19 -13.11
C TYR A 319 23.09 8.57 -11.69
N LEU A 320 23.61 7.83 -10.71
CA LEU A 320 23.52 8.17 -9.29
C LEU A 320 24.91 8.38 -8.71
N ASP A 321 25.01 9.32 -7.78
CA ASP A 321 26.18 9.48 -6.91
C ASP A 321 26.03 8.55 -5.71
N GLN A 322 26.87 7.51 -5.65
CA GLN A 322 26.85 6.53 -4.57
C GLN A 322 27.70 6.94 -3.36
N SER A 323 28.41 8.06 -3.45
CA SER A 323 29.23 8.56 -2.35
C SER A 323 28.42 9.23 -1.25
N VAL A 324 27.18 9.60 -1.55
CA VAL A 324 26.27 10.34 -0.67
C VAL A 324 24.85 9.80 -0.75
N SER A 325 24.00 10.20 0.20
CA SER A 325 22.53 9.99 0.14
C SER A 325 22.07 8.53 -0.04
N GLY A 326 22.85 7.56 0.41
CA GLY A 326 22.53 6.14 0.41
C GLY A 326 21.71 5.72 1.64
N GLY A 327 21.38 4.43 1.74
CA GLY A 327 20.48 3.95 2.80
C GLY A 327 19.02 4.37 2.61
N THR A 328 18.63 4.72 1.38
CA THR A 328 17.27 5.10 1.01
C THR A 328 16.99 4.79 -0.47
N TRP A 329 15.72 4.64 -0.84
CA TRP A 329 15.30 4.41 -2.23
C TRP A 329 15.48 5.67 -3.09
N ARG A 330 16.42 5.63 -4.03
CA ARG A 330 16.71 6.71 -4.99
C ARG A 330 15.93 6.49 -6.27
N LEU A 331 15.04 7.42 -6.62
CA LEU A 331 14.31 7.37 -7.89
C LEU A 331 15.27 7.51 -9.07
N LEU A 332 15.31 6.50 -9.94
CA LEU A 332 15.99 6.58 -11.24
C LEU A 332 15.11 7.29 -12.28
N GLY A 333 13.79 7.08 -12.21
CA GLY A 333 12.83 7.71 -13.10
C GLY A 333 11.54 6.91 -13.27
N GLU A 334 10.68 7.38 -14.16
CA GLU A 334 9.47 6.67 -14.60
C GLU A 334 9.68 6.16 -16.02
N PHE A 335 9.48 4.85 -16.23
CA PHE A 335 9.79 4.18 -17.48
C PHE A 335 8.62 3.32 -17.97
N ALA A 336 8.40 3.28 -19.28
CA ALA A 336 7.46 2.33 -19.88
C ALA A 336 8.13 0.96 -20.04
N MET A 337 7.70 -0.02 -19.25
CA MET A 337 8.30 -1.35 -19.16
C MET A 337 7.30 -2.44 -19.53
N ALA A 338 7.79 -3.55 -20.08
CA ALA A 338 6.95 -4.69 -20.44
C ALA A 338 6.65 -5.57 -19.22
N ALA A 339 5.50 -6.24 -19.20
CA ALA A 339 5.30 -7.40 -18.34
C ALA A 339 6.27 -8.52 -18.70
N GLY A 340 6.59 -9.38 -17.74
CA GLY A 340 7.41 -10.57 -17.95
C GLY A 340 8.59 -10.66 -16.98
N ASP A 341 9.38 -11.72 -17.14
CA ASP A 341 10.53 -12.05 -16.29
C ASP A 341 11.85 -11.91 -17.05
N TYR A 342 12.53 -10.77 -16.91
CA TYR A 342 13.69 -10.39 -17.71
C TYR A 342 14.68 -9.49 -16.97
N ASP A 343 15.89 -9.38 -17.49
CA ASP A 343 16.92 -8.46 -16.99
C ASP A 343 16.46 -7.01 -17.20
N ALA A 344 16.02 -6.38 -16.11
CA ALA A 344 15.25 -5.15 -16.12
C ALA A 344 16.11 -3.91 -15.84
N VAL A 345 17.10 -4.03 -14.94
CA VAL A 345 18.05 -2.95 -14.62
C VAL A 345 19.46 -3.52 -14.53
N ALA A 346 20.43 -2.85 -15.15
CA ALA A 346 21.85 -3.14 -14.98
C ALA A 346 22.56 -2.04 -14.18
N VAL A 347 23.55 -2.41 -13.38
CA VAL A 347 24.56 -1.48 -12.83
C VAL A 347 25.83 -1.66 -13.65
N SER A 348 26.27 -0.61 -14.32
CA SER A 348 27.39 -0.66 -15.26
C SER A 348 28.70 -0.24 -14.60
N ARG A 349 29.78 -0.93 -14.95
CA ARG A 349 31.14 -0.53 -14.55
C ARG A 349 31.74 0.56 -15.44
N TRP A 350 31.11 0.84 -16.58
CA TRP A 350 31.56 1.85 -17.53
C TRP A 350 31.07 3.23 -17.11
N THR A 351 31.87 3.90 -16.30
CA THR A 351 31.57 5.25 -15.81
C THR A 351 32.72 6.23 -16.05
N GLY A 352 32.40 7.53 -16.07
CA GLY A 352 33.38 8.61 -15.99
C GLY A 352 33.65 9.08 -14.55
N GLY A 353 32.91 8.56 -13.57
CA GLY A 353 33.10 8.82 -12.15
C GLY A 353 34.25 8.04 -11.54
N SER A 354 34.57 8.34 -10.28
CA SER A 354 35.68 7.74 -9.53
C SER A 354 35.21 7.04 -8.27
N GLY A 355 35.89 5.98 -7.83
CA GLY A 355 35.47 5.16 -6.68
C GLY A 355 34.84 3.82 -7.10
N ARG A 356 34.68 2.91 -6.14
CA ARG A 356 34.12 1.58 -6.37
C ARG A 356 32.62 1.66 -6.67
N ILE A 357 32.11 0.75 -7.46
CA ILE A 357 30.69 0.69 -7.81
C ILE A 357 30.02 -0.34 -6.92
N VAL A 358 28.84 0.01 -6.40
CA VAL A 358 28.04 -0.85 -5.54
C VAL A 358 26.73 -1.19 -6.24
N ALA A 359 26.33 -2.45 -6.22
CA ALA A 359 25.02 -2.93 -6.64
C ALA A 359 24.37 -3.63 -5.45
N ASP A 360 23.17 -3.18 -5.09
CA ASP A 360 22.48 -3.59 -3.87
C ASP A 360 21.04 -3.99 -4.23
N ALA A 361 20.08 -3.08 -4.28
CA ALA A 361 18.70 -3.43 -4.62
C ALA A 361 18.06 -2.47 -5.63
N VAL A 362 17.07 -2.98 -6.36
CA VAL A 362 16.19 -2.20 -7.24
C VAL A 362 14.72 -2.45 -6.93
N ARG A 363 13.89 -1.44 -7.13
CA ARG A 363 12.44 -1.49 -6.85
C ARG A 363 11.63 -0.92 -8.00
N PHE A 364 10.58 -1.62 -8.41
CA PHE A 364 9.71 -1.28 -9.54
C PHE A 364 8.28 -1.05 -9.07
N VAL A 365 7.88 0.21 -8.90
CA VAL A 365 6.52 0.58 -8.47
C VAL A 365 5.68 0.91 -9.69
N GLY A 366 4.65 0.10 -9.96
CA GLY A 366 3.71 0.36 -11.05
C GLY A 366 2.98 1.70 -10.86
N VAL A 367 2.92 2.52 -11.90
CA VAL A 367 2.16 3.77 -11.92
C VAL A 367 0.82 3.45 -12.58
N LEU A 368 -0.23 3.38 -11.76
CA LEU A 368 -1.60 3.16 -12.26
C LEU A 368 -2.05 4.38 -13.07
N GLY A 369 -1.85 4.32 -14.39
CA GLY A 369 -2.24 5.40 -15.29
C GLY A 369 -1.79 5.20 -16.73
N ALA A 370 -2.41 4.25 -17.46
CA ALA A 370 -2.50 4.28 -18.93
C ALA A 370 -3.44 3.24 -19.56
N VAL A 371 -3.87 2.18 -18.86
CA VAL A 371 -4.51 1.03 -19.53
C VAL A 371 -6.04 0.91 -19.33
N GLU A 372 -6.64 1.64 -18.39
CA GLU A 372 -8.09 1.50 -18.14
C GLU A 372 -9.01 2.31 -19.09
N ARG A 373 -8.46 3.24 -19.89
CA ARG A 373 -9.28 3.98 -20.86
C ARG A 373 -9.63 3.18 -22.12
N ASP A 374 -8.82 2.18 -22.48
CA ASP A 374 -9.02 1.40 -23.71
C ASP A 374 -9.74 0.06 -23.52
N ALA A 375 -9.74 -0.50 -22.29
CA ALA A 375 -10.53 -1.69 -21.99
C ALA A 375 -12.05 -1.39 -21.98
N ARG A 376 -12.45 -0.15 -21.70
CA ARG A 376 -13.86 0.28 -21.74
C ARG A 376 -14.35 0.61 -23.15
N ALA A 377 -13.45 0.95 -24.08
CA ALA A 377 -13.76 1.23 -25.47
C ALA A 377 -13.96 -0.04 -26.34
N ARG A 378 -13.56 -1.22 -25.85
CA ARG A 378 -13.69 -2.51 -26.58
C ARG A 378 -14.91 -3.35 -26.19
N ARG A 379 -15.73 -2.92 -25.23
CA ARG A 379 -17.05 -3.54 -25.00
C ARG A 379 -18.05 -2.97 -25.99
N LYS A 380 -18.29 -3.68 -27.10
CA LYS A 380 -19.43 -3.43 -28.00
C LYS A 380 -20.74 -3.47 -27.19
N PRO A 381 -21.69 -2.53 -27.41
CA PRO A 381 -23.00 -2.60 -26.78
C PRO A 381 -23.90 -3.59 -27.54
N GLY A 382 -24.48 -4.55 -26.81
CA GLY A 382 -25.48 -5.51 -27.29
C GLY A 382 -25.39 -6.78 -26.42
N LEU A 383 -26.42 -7.30 -25.79
CA LEU A 383 -27.87 -7.12 -25.87
C LEU A 383 -28.45 -7.00 -24.46
N SER A 384 -29.45 -6.12 -24.30
CA SER A 384 -30.38 -6.13 -23.19
C SER A 384 -31.38 -7.28 -23.33
N CYS A 385 -31.49 -8.15 -22.33
CA CYS A 385 -32.67 -8.99 -22.15
C CYS A 385 -33.71 -8.19 -21.36
N LEU A 386 -34.73 -7.69 -22.06
CA LEU A 386 -35.97 -7.18 -21.49
C LEU A 386 -37.03 -8.28 -21.59
N TRP A 387 -37.62 -8.62 -20.46
CA TRP A 387 -38.95 -9.25 -20.41
C TRP A 387 -39.99 -8.21 -20.81
N ALA A 388 -40.84 -8.50 -21.81
CA ALA A 388 -42.28 -8.19 -21.78
C ALA A 388 -43.02 -8.67 -23.04
N ARG A 389 -44.05 -9.49 -22.76
CA ARG A 389 -45.35 -9.62 -23.45
C ARG A 389 -45.40 -10.31 -24.82
N GLY A 390 -46.11 -11.43 -24.80
CA GLY A 390 -46.55 -12.19 -25.97
C GLY A 390 -47.46 -11.37 -26.89
N GLY A 391 -47.13 -11.46 -28.18
CA GLY A 391 -48.00 -11.12 -29.30
C GLY A 391 -48.62 -12.39 -29.87
N MET A 392 -49.85 -12.22 -30.37
CA MET A 392 -50.75 -13.25 -30.85
C MET A 392 -50.25 -13.99 -32.11
N ALA A 393 -50.66 -15.25 -32.14
CA ALA A 393 -51.31 -15.98 -33.23
C ALA A 393 -50.75 -15.98 -34.67
N GLU A 394 -50.64 -17.23 -35.12
CA GLU A 394 -51.10 -17.75 -36.42
C GLU A 394 -50.10 -17.89 -37.57
N GLY A 395 -49.95 -19.14 -38.04
CA GLY A 395 -49.74 -19.40 -39.46
C GLY A 395 -48.66 -20.43 -39.82
N ARG A 396 -49.10 -21.68 -39.95
CA ARG A 396 -48.64 -22.67 -40.96
C ARG A 396 -47.22 -23.26 -40.88
N ARG A 397 -47.17 -24.57 -40.60
CA ARG A 397 -46.23 -25.53 -41.21
C ARG A 397 -46.68 -25.81 -42.67
N PRO A 398 -45.83 -26.29 -43.60
CA PRO A 398 -45.48 -27.73 -43.62
C PRO A 398 -44.07 -28.11 -44.14
N LYS A 399 -43.68 -29.37 -43.82
CA LYS A 399 -42.96 -30.42 -44.61
C LYS A 399 -41.63 -30.06 -45.30
N ALA A 400 -40.50 -30.73 -45.00
CA ALA A 400 -40.07 -32.13 -45.28
C ALA A 400 -39.49 -32.33 -46.69
N GLU A 401 -38.51 -33.27 -46.76
CA GLU A 401 -37.72 -33.75 -47.93
C GLU A 401 -36.49 -32.88 -48.30
N GLY A 402 -35.33 -33.42 -48.67
CA GLY A 402 -34.90 -34.79 -48.94
C GLY A 402 -33.81 -34.77 -50.03
N ALA A 403 -32.81 -35.66 -49.90
CA ALA A 403 -31.92 -36.17 -50.97
C ALA A 403 -30.92 -35.18 -51.62
N ARG A 404 -29.85 -35.55 -52.34
CA ARG A 404 -28.93 -36.70 -52.51
C ARG A 404 -27.87 -36.19 -53.51
N GLY A 405 -26.71 -36.83 -53.59
CA GLY A 405 -25.88 -36.88 -54.80
C GLY A 405 -24.50 -36.22 -54.64
N THR A 406 -23.39 -36.97 -54.47
CA THR A 406 -22.56 -37.64 -55.52
C THR A 406 -21.83 -36.64 -56.42
N THR A 407 -20.56 -36.73 -56.83
CA THR A 407 -19.39 -37.62 -56.72
C THR A 407 -18.30 -36.91 -57.56
N HIS A 408 -17.02 -36.91 -57.17
CA HIS A 408 -15.95 -37.40 -58.06
C HIS A 408 -14.58 -37.49 -57.37
N ALA A 409 -13.79 -38.40 -57.92
CA ALA A 409 -12.58 -39.00 -57.37
C ALA A 409 -11.29 -38.30 -57.85
N GLY A 410 -10.19 -38.59 -57.16
CA GLY A 410 -8.83 -38.30 -57.57
C GLY A 410 -7.85 -38.98 -56.60
N GLU A 411 -7.23 -40.04 -57.09
CA GLU A 411 -6.38 -41.02 -56.39
C GLU A 411 -5.03 -40.45 -55.91
N GLY A 412 -4.38 -41.16 -54.98
CA GLY A 412 -2.99 -40.89 -54.60
C GLY A 412 -2.59 -41.57 -53.28
N GLU A 413 -2.15 -42.83 -53.42
CA GLU A 413 -1.47 -43.74 -52.48
C GLU A 413 -0.57 -43.09 -51.41
N GLY A 414 -0.31 -43.65 -50.23
CA GLY A 414 -0.51 -44.99 -49.69
C GLY A 414 0.25 -45.11 -48.34
N PHE A 415 0.05 -46.26 -47.69
CA PHE A 415 0.69 -46.83 -46.50
C PHE A 415 0.04 -46.66 -45.10
N ASP A 416 -0.47 -47.82 -44.68
CA ASP A 416 -1.03 -48.32 -43.41
C ASP A 416 -0.17 -48.03 -42.17
N ARG A 417 -0.72 -47.67 -41.00
CA ARG A 417 -1.64 -48.35 -40.05
C ARG A 417 -1.04 -49.48 -39.19
N VAL A 418 -1.16 -49.25 -37.86
CA VAL A 418 -1.71 -50.19 -36.83
C VAL A 418 -0.72 -51.27 -36.32
N SER A 419 -0.65 -51.70 -35.04
CA SER A 419 -1.59 -51.73 -33.92
C SER A 419 -0.88 -51.85 -32.55
N LYS A 420 -1.70 -51.60 -31.52
CA LYS A 420 -1.61 -51.88 -30.08
C LYS A 420 -1.35 -53.34 -29.71
N ASN A 421 -0.77 -53.54 -28.51
CA ASN A 421 -1.22 -54.39 -27.38
C ASN A 421 -0.22 -54.14 -26.22
N GLY A 422 -0.56 -53.98 -24.93
CA GLY A 422 -1.72 -54.41 -24.16
C GLY A 422 -1.34 -55.58 -23.25
N ALA A 423 -0.78 -55.35 -22.06
CA ALA A 423 -0.78 -56.32 -20.95
C ALA A 423 -0.51 -55.66 -19.59
N ARG A 424 -1.21 -56.17 -18.58
CA ARG A 424 -1.40 -55.69 -17.20
C ARG A 424 -0.82 -56.74 -16.24
N VAL A 425 -0.75 -56.39 -14.94
CA VAL A 425 -0.60 -57.28 -13.74
C VAL A 425 0.88 -57.52 -13.35
N GLN A 426 1.39 -57.39 -12.11
CA GLN A 426 0.86 -57.60 -10.75
C GLN A 426 1.72 -56.88 -9.67
N ARG A 427 1.12 -56.59 -8.52
CA ARG A 427 1.77 -56.18 -7.25
C ARG A 427 2.47 -57.38 -6.58
N ARG A 428 3.60 -57.17 -5.89
CA ARG A 428 3.83 -57.54 -4.46
C ARG A 428 5.25 -57.24 -3.93
N ASN A 429 5.23 -56.76 -2.68
CA ASN A 429 6.14 -56.98 -1.54
C ASN A 429 7.57 -56.38 -1.48
N GLN A 430 7.77 -55.61 -0.39
CA GLN A 430 9.03 -55.29 0.28
C GLN A 430 9.78 -56.56 0.74
N PRO A 431 11.09 -56.43 1.09
CA PRO A 431 11.41 -56.31 2.52
C PRO A 431 12.62 -55.40 2.88
N GLY A 432 12.63 -54.92 4.13
CA GLY A 432 13.82 -55.03 5.00
C GLY A 432 14.78 -53.84 5.11
N ARG A 433 14.65 -53.08 6.21
CA ARG A 433 15.74 -52.28 6.82
C ARG A 433 16.83 -53.19 7.41
N PRO A 434 18.04 -52.65 7.60
CA PRO A 434 18.82 -52.93 8.81
C PRO A 434 19.09 -51.66 9.63
N ARG A 435 19.19 -51.87 10.95
CA ARG A 435 19.67 -50.93 11.97
C ARG A 435 21.17 -51.13 12.20
N SER A 436 21.88 -50.05 12.53
CA SER A 436 23.10 -50.02 13.36
C SER A 436 23.23 -48.60 13.96
N SER A 437 23.08 -48.39 15.28
CA SER A 437 24.16 -48.29 16.30
C SER A 437 25.32 -47.40 15.80
N GLY A 438 25.68 -46.24 16.35
CA GLY A 438 25.64 -45.71 17.71
C GLY A 438 27.06 -45.27 18.06
N CYS A 439 27.33 -43.99 18.32
CA CYS A 439 28.53 -43.54 19.04
C CYS A 439 28.32 -42.16 19.69
N ARG A 440 29.02 -41.98 20.83
CA ARG A 440 28.79 -41.04 21.92
C ARG A 440 29.37 -39.64 21.73
N LYS A 441 28.83 -38.74 22.55
CA LYS A 441 29.40 -37.48 23.05
C LYS A 441 30.87 -37.58 23.49
N THR A 442 31.60 -36.51 23.24
CA THR A 442 32.34 -35.74 24.27
C THR A 442 31.97 -34.28 24.11
#